data_AF-A0A1E4KZB5-F1
#
_entry.id   AF-A0A1E4KZB5-F1
#
_cell.length_a   1.000
_cell.length_b   1.000
_cell.length_c   1.000
_cell.angle_alpha   90.00
_cell.angle_beta   90.00
_cell.angle_gamma   90.00
#
_symmetry.space_group_name_H-M   'P 1'
#
loop_
_entity.id
_entity.type
_entity.pdbx_description
1 polymer ?
#
loop_
_entity_poly.entity_id
_entity_poly.type
_entity_poly.pdbx_seq_one_letter_code
_entity_poly.pdbx_strand_id
1 'polypeptide(L)'
;MTLKSVLLAGLLLTLNACVALPAPERPAARASQAESGGAALLGELARVAALSTEQRRRELAELEGERRLDDARRFQLAALLEREDGVEALERSLKILGALSEADPRAQSLLDLMKKSLRARIELRQQTARTQELQDKLEQIKALEKSLQQRTIPAKTP
;
A
#
# COMPACT_ATOMS: atom_id res chain seq x y z
N MET A 1 20.65 -24.51 -22.00
CA MET A 1 19.49 -24.32 -21.10
C MET A 1 19.89 -24.61 -19.64
N THR A 2 20.90 -23.93 -19.08
CA THR A 2 21.35 -24.15 -17.68
C THR A 2 21.95 -22.90 -17.00
N LEU A 3 22.20 -21.81 -17.73
CA LEU A 3 22.81 -20.58 -17.17
C LEU A 3 21.88 -19.73 -16.28
N LYS A 4 20.55 -19.93 -16.36
CA LYS A 4 19.58 -19.17 -15.56
C LYS A 4 19.45 -19.69 -14.12
N SER A 5 19.74 -20.96 -13.89
CA SER A 5 19.53 -21.60 -12.57
C SER A 5 20.61 -21.24 -11.55
N VAL A 6 21.83 -20.94 -12.00
CA VAL A 6 22.95 -20.59 -11.12
C VAL A 6 22.82 -19.16 -10.57
N LEU A 7 22.27 -18.24 -11.39
CA LEU A 7 21.99 -16.86 -10.96
C LEU A 7 20.89 -16.78 -9.89
N LEU A 8 19.91 -17.69 -9.95
CA LEU A 8 18.81 -17.72 -8.99
C LEU A 8 19.25 -18.30 -7.63
N ALA A 9 20.17 -19.27 -7.63
CA ALA A 9 20.78 -19.81 -6.41
C ALA A 9 21.71 -18.79 -5.71
N GLY A 10 22.44 -17.98 -6.48
CA GLY A 10 23.27 -16.89 -5.93
C GLY A 10 22.45 -15.78 -5.26
N LEU A 11 21.27 -15.47 -5.80
CA LEU A 11 20.37 -14.44 -5.23
C LEU A 11 19.71 -14.92 -3.92
N LEU A 12 19.44 -16.22 -3.78
CA LEU A 12 18.82 -16.78 -2.57
C LEU A 12 19.81 -16.89 -1.39
N LEU A 13 21.12 -16.93 -1.66
CA LEU A 13 22.16 -16.98 -0.61
C LEU A 13 22.43 -15.63 0.05
N THR A 14 22.20 -14.51 -0.64
CA THR A 14 22.39 -13.16 -0.05
C THR A 14 21.18 -12.71 0.76
N LEU A 15 20.00 -13.31 0.55
CA LEU A 15 18.78 -13.06 1.33
C LEU A 15 18.77 -13.77 2.70
N ASN A 16 19.64 -14.75 2.91
CA ASN A 16 19.74 -15.49 4.19
C ASN A 16 20.71 -14.85 5.21
N ALA A 17 21.34 -13.72 4.90
CA ALA A 17 22.28 -13.06 5.82
C ALA A 17 21.61 -12.22 6.92
N CYS A 18 20.27 -12.09 6.92
CA CYS A 18 19.53 -11.41 7.99
C CYS A 18 18.82 -12.36 8.97
N VAL A 19 19.02 -13.68 8.87
CA VAL A 19 18.47 -14.67 9.81
C VAL A 19 19.61 -15.18 10.71
N ALA A 20 20.05 -14.32 11.63
CA ALA A 20 20.80 -14.75 12.81
C ALA A 20 20.03 -14.29 14.04
N LEU A 21 19.09 -15.13 14.47
CA LEU A 21 18.40 -15.00 15.74
C LEU A 21 19.03 -16.00 16.72
N PRO A 22 19.79 -15.58 17.75
CA PRO A 22 19.91 -16.36 18.96
C PRO A 22 18.70 -16.04 19.85
N ALA A 23 18.05 -17.08 20.34
CA ALA A 23 16.94 -17.00 21.29
C ALA A 23 17.31 -16.16 22.53
N PRO A 24 16.42 -15.29 23.02
CA PRO A 24 16.62 -14.67 24.32
C PRO A 24 15.93 -15.49 25.41
N GLU A 25 16.74 -16.12 26.26
CA GLU A 25 16.34 -16.37 27.63
C GLU A 25 16.14 -15.03 28.35
N ARG A 26 14.95 -14.85 28.95
CA ARG A 26 14.56 -13.84 29.96
C ARG A 26 14.73 -12.35 29.59
N PRO A 27 13.71 -11.52 29.80
CA PRO A 27 13.92 -10.12 30.11
C PRO A 27 13.74 -9.88 31.61
N ALA A 28 14.86 -9.66 32.29
CA ALA A 28 14.89 -8.76 33.43
C ALA A 28 14.60 -7.32 32.95
N ALA A 29 14.00 -6.54 33.82
CA ALA A 29 13.42 -5.23 33.55
C ALA A 29 14.41 -4.15 33.07
N ARG A 30 13.86 -3.27 32.22
CA ARG A 30 14.19 -1.84 32.00
C ARG A 30 15.60 -1.49 31.50
N ALA A 31 15.66 -1.24 30.19
CA ALA A 31 16.39 -0.10 29.65
C ALA A 31 15.41 0.76 28.85
N SER A 32 14.90 1.81 29.47
CA SER A 32 14.29 2.96 28.80
C SER A 32 15.39 3.66 27.99
N GLN A 33 15.64 3.17 26.77
CA GLN A 33 16.26 3.99 25.74
C GLN A 33 15.12 4.68 25.01
N ALA A 34 15.17 6.01 24.93
CA ALA A 34 14.28 6.75 24.05
C ALA A 34 14.57 6.28 22.62
N GLU A 35 13.80 5.31 22.13
CA GLU A 35 13.83 4.95 20.72
C GLU A 35 13.59 6.24 19.94
N SER A 36 14.51 6.59 19.04
CA SER A 36 14.28 7.68 18.08
C SER A 36 12.91 7.44 17.45
N GLY A 37 12.05 8.46 17.45
CA GLY A 37 10.67 8.32 16.98
C GLY A 37 10.59 7.67 15.60
N GLY A 38 11.60 7.92 14.74
CA GLY A 38 11.71 7.26 13.44
C GLY A 38 11.85 5.73 13.50
N ALA A 39 12.60 5.18 14.47
CA ALA A 39 12.76 3.73 14.63
C ALA A 39 11.45 3.08 15.11
N ALA A 40 10.74 3.72 16.02
CA ALA A 40 9.43 3.26 16.49
C ALA A 40 8.42 3.23 15.33
N LEU A 41 8.30 4.31 14.55
CA LEU A 41 7.40 4.36 13.38
C LEU A 41 7.75 3.30 12.33
N LEU A 42 9.04 3.06 12.05
CA LEU A 42 9.47 1.99 11.15
C LEU A 42 9.11 0.59 11.69
N GLY A 43 9.29 0.37 12.99
CA GLY A 43 8.88 -0.86 13.66
C GLY A 43 7.38 -1.13 13.49
N GLU A 44 6.56 -0.08 13.61
CA GLU A 44 5.11 -0.21 13.43
C GLU A 44 4.69 -0.48 11.99
N LEU A 45 5.38 0.11 11.01
CA LEU A 45 5.17 -0.24 9.61
C LEU A 45 5.52 -1.70 9.33
N ALA A 46 6.62 -2.19 9.91
CA ALA A 46 7.03 -3.57 9.77
C ALA A 46 6.02 -4.53 10.42
N ARG A 47 5.50 -4.20 11.62
CA ARG A 47 4.44 -4.98 12.27
C ARG A 47 3.18 -5.02 11.41
N VAL A 48 2.70 -3.86 10.95
CA VAL A 48 1.49 -3.77 10.11
C VAL A 48 1.67 -4.53 8.79
N ALA A 49 2.88 -4.54 8.23
CA ALA A 49 3.20 -5.33 7.04
C ALA A 49 3.13 -6.85 7.28
N ALA A 50 3.41 -7.31 8.50
CA ALA A 50 3.36 -8.72 8.87
C ALA A 50 1.96 -9.23 9.23
N LEU A 51 0.97 -8.34 9.39
CA LEU A 51 -0.40 -8.73 9.75
C LEU A 51 -1.11 -9.47 8.61
N SER A 52 -1.86 -10.51 8.98
CA SER A 52 -2.82 -11.13 8.07
C SER A 52 -3.98 -10.17 7.73
N THR A 53 -4.68 -10.44 6.65
CA THR A 53 -5.83 -9.63 6.21
C THR A 53 -6.97 -9.62 7.24
N GLU A 54 -7.21 -10.73 7.94
CA GLU A 54 -8.21 -10.79 9.00
C GLU A 54 -7.80 -9.98 10.24
N GLN A 55 -6.55 -10.10 10.68
CA GLN A 55 -6.03 -9.34 11.82
C GLN A 55 -6.06 -7.85 11.54
N ARG A 56 -5.64 -7.45 10.33
CA ARG A 56 -5.70 -6.05 9.87
C ARG A 56 -7.11 -5.48 9.97
N ARG A 57 -8.12 -6.22 9.48
CA ARG A 57 -9.52 -5.77 9.54
C ARG A 57 -10.03 -5.61 10.96
N ARG A 58 -9.62 -6.49 11.88
CA ARG A 58 -9.98 -6.40 13.30
C ARG A 58 -9.34 -5.17 13.96
N GLU A 59 -8.03 -5.00 13.80
CA GLU A 59 -7.32 -3.83 14.35
C GLU A 59 -7.84 -2.51 13.77
N LEU A 60 -8.17 -2.49 12.47
CA LEU A 60 -8.74 -1.31 11.83
C LEU A 60 -10.12 -0.97 12.42
N ALA A 61 -10.99 -1.96 12.62
CA ALA A 61 -12.31 -1.74 13.23
C ALA A 61 -12.20 -1.28 14.69
N GLU A 62 -11.23 -1.79 15.44
CA GLU A 62 -10.95 -1.33 16.82
C GLU A 62 -10.53 0.13 16.84
N LEU A 63 -9.56 0.52 16.00
CA LEU A 63 -9.04 1.89 15.94
C LEU A 63 -10.04 2.90 15.38
N GLU A 64 -10.88 2.51 14.42
CA GLU A 64 -11.96 3.36 13.90
C GLU A 64 -13.07 3.61 14.94
N GLY A 65 -13.27 2.68 15.89
CA GLY A 65 -14.24 2.79 16.97
C GLY A 65 -13.83 3.75 18.11
N GLU A 66 -12.57 4.16 18.16
CA GLU A 66 -12.05 5.01 19.23
C GLU A 66 -12.30 6.50 18.97
N ARG A 67 -12.93 7.17 19.95
CA ARG A 67 -13.29 8.60 19.82
C ARG A 67 -12.10 9.56 19.83
N ARG A 68 -10.97 9.16 20.43
CA ARG A 68 -9.76 9.99 20.56
C ARG A 68 -8.53 9.12 20.42
N LEU A 69 -7.85 9.28 19.29
CA LEU A 69 -6.57 8.65 19.01
C LEU A 69 -5.44 9.63 19.33
N ASP A 70 -4.37 9.13 19.95
CA ASP A 70 -3.08 9.80 20.04
C ASP A 70 -2.32 9.71 18.70
N ASP A 71 -1.20 10.41 18.56
CA ASP A 71 -0.48 10.48 17.29
C ASP A 71 0.11 9.12 16.86
N ALA A 72 0.50 8.29 17.82
CA ALA A 72 0.95 6.91 17.57
C ALA A 72 -0.19 6.03 17.01
N ARG A 73 -1.39 6.05 17.61
CA ARG A 73 -2.54 5.29 17.08
C ARG A 73 -3.07 5.87 15.77
N ARG A 74 -2.99 7.19 15.58
CA ARG A 74 -3.29 7.82 14.27
C ARG A 74 -2.33 7.32 13.19
N PHE A 75 -1.05 7.23 13.51
CA PHE A 75 -0.07 6.65 12.59
C PHE A 75 -0.38 5.19 12.28
N GLN A 76 -0.68 4.37 13.29
CA GLN A 76 -1.08 2.97 13.12
C GLN A 76 -2.33 2.85 12.23
N LEU A 77 -3.36 3.65 12.48
CA LEU A 77 -4.57 3.68 11.67
C LEU A 77 -4.25 4.03 10.21
N ALA A 78 -3.40 5.03 9.98
CA ALA A 78 -2.99 5.42 8.63
C ALA A 78 -2.20 4.30 7.92
N ALA A 79 -1.34 3.58 8.64
CA ALA A 79 -0.59 2.44 8.13
C ALA A 79 -1.51 1.24 7.80
N LEU A 80 -2.55 0.99 8.59
CA LEU A 80 -3.55 -0.04 8.30
C LEU A 80 -4.40 0.33 7.06
N LEU A 81 -4.82 1.59 6.96
CA LEU A 81 -5.59 2.09 5.81
C LEU A 81 -4.79 2.09 4.50
N GLU A 82 -3.46 2.26 4.56
CA GLU A 82 -2.57 2.14 3.40
C GLU A 82 -2.63 0.75 2.74
N ARG A 83 -3.02 -0.26 3.53
CA ARG A 83 -3.14 -1.66 3.12
C ARG A 83 -4.55 -2.08 2.73
N GLU A 84 -5.56 -1.24 2.98
CA GLU A 84 -6.90 -1.44 2.44
C GLU A 84 -6.88 -0.98 0.98
N ASP A 85 -7.08 -1.91 0.04
CA ASP A 85 -6.91 -1.70 -1.40
C ASP A 85 -8.02 -0.84 -2.04
N GLY A 86 -8.20 0.39 -1.56
CA GLY A 86 -9.17 1.37 -2.07
C GLY A 86 -8.61 2.78 -2.15
N VAL A 87 -9.03 3.59 -3.13
CA VAL A 87 -8.59 4.99 -3.29
C VAL A 87 -8.98 5.80 -2.06
N GLU A 88 -10.21 5.62 -1.58
CA GLU A 88 -10.75 6.28 -0.39
C GLU A 88 -9.93 5.98 0.88
N ALA A 89 -9.46 4.73 1.04
CA ALA A 89 -8.62 4.35 2.16
C ALA A 89 -7.24 5.03 2.10
N LEU A 90 -6.64 5.11 0.90
CA LEU A 90 -5.40 5.85 0.69
C LEU A 90 -5.55 7.35 0.97
N GLU A 91 -6.68 7.96 0.56
CA GLU A 91 -6.98 9.36 0.82
C GLU A 91 -7.20 9.63 2.32
N ARG A 92 -7.93 8.75 3.01
CA ARG A 92 -8.10 8.81 4.47
C ARG A 92 -6.75 8.68 5.19
N SER A 93 -5.91 7.72 4.77
CA SER A 93 -4.55 7.55 5.29
C SER A 93 -3.72 8.82 5.10
N LEU A 94 -3.73 9.39 3.89
CA LEU A 94 -2.99 10.63 3.58
C LEU A 94 -3.47 11.81 4.44
N LYS A 95 -4.78 11.93 4.67
CA LYS A 95 -5.36 12.97 5.52
C LYS A 95 -4.89 12.82 6.97
N ILE A 96 -4.88 11.60 7.51
CA ILE A 96 -4.42 11.32 8.87
C ILE A 96 -2.93 11.68 9.00
N LEU A 97 -2.07 11.19 8.10
CA LEU A 97 -0.65 11.52 8.11
C LEU A 97 -0.40 13.02 7.94
N GLY A 98 -1.26 13.72 7.19
CA GLY A 98 -1.18 15.18 7.00
C GLY A 98 -1.38 15.98 8.29
N ALA A 99 -2.10 15.42 9.26
CA ALA A 99 -2.30 16.02 10.58
C ALA A 99 -1.17 15.69 11.57
N LEU A 100 -0.29 14.73 11.24
CA LEU A 100 0.85 14.36 12.06
C LEU A 100 2.07 15.24 11.72
N SER A 101 2.74 15.68 12.78
CA SER A 101 4.01 16.41 12.72
C SER A 101 4.92 15.84 13.80
N GLU A 102 6.13 15.45 13.40
CA GLU A 102 7.10 14.87 14.32
C GLU A 102 8.25 15.83 14.56
N ALA A 103 8.71 15.93 15.81
CA ALA A 103 9.87 16.75 16.17
C ALA A 103 11.20 16.09 15.75
N ASP A 104 11.23 14.76 15.66
CA ASP A 104 12.39 14.00 15.17
C ASP A 104 12.50 14.11 13.64
N PRO A 105 13.61 14.63 13.08
CA PRO A 105 13.77 14.78 11.64
C PRO A 105 13.71 13.45 10.88
N ARG A 106 14.11 12.33 11.50
CA ARG A 106 14.02 11.00 10.89
C ARG A 106 12.57 10.53 10.79
N ALA A 107 11.80 10.71 11.86
CA ALA A 107 10.38 10.44 11.88
C ALA A 107 9.63 11.29 10.85
N GLN A 108 9.96 12.58 10.77
CA GLN A 108 9.36 13.48 9.79
C GLN A 108 9.69 13.07 8.35
N SER A 109 10.93 12.67 8.07
CA SER A 109 11.34 12.19 6.74
C SER A 109 10.57 10.93 6.32
N LEU A 110 10.30 10.02 7.27
CA LEU A 110 9.49 8.83 7.02
C LEU A 110 8.04 9.20 6.69
N LEU A 111 7.44 10.12 7.47
CA LEU A 111 6.09 10.62 7.20
C LEU A 111 6.00 11.24 5.80
N ASP A 112 6.99 12.03 5.40
CA ASP A 112 7.01 12.66 4.09
C ASP A 112 7.15 11.64 2.95
N LEU A 113 7.96 10.60 3.14
CA LEU A 113 8.07 9.50 2.18
C LEU A 113 6.75 8.74 2.05
N MET A 114 6.08 8.44 3.16
CA MET A 114 4.76 7.81 3.14
C MET A 114 3.73 8.68 2.43
N LYS A 115 3.67 9.98 2.74
CA LYS A 115 2.77 10.94 2.07
C LYS A 115 3.02 10.97 0.56
N LYS A 116 4.29 10.99 0.13
CA LYS A 116 4.66 10.92 -1.30
C LYS A 116 4.20 9.63 -1.97
N SER A 117 4.45 8.48 -1.32
CA SER A 117 4.05 7.16 -1.81
C SER A 117 2.53 7.05 -1.98
N LEU A 118 1.76 7.50 -0.99
CA LEU A 118 0.29 7.50 -1.04
C LEU A 118 -0.23 8.35 -2.20
N ARG A 119 0.29 9.57 -2.38
CA ARG A 119 -0.08 10.45 -3.51
C ARG A 119 0.18 9.78 -4.86
N ALA A 120 1.35 9.17 -5.03
CA ALA A 120 1.69 8.47 -6.27
C ALA A 120 0.75 7.29 -6.54
N ARG A 121 0.37 6.53 -5.51
CA ARG A 121 -0.58 5.41 -5.65
C ARG A 121 -2.01 5.87 -5.95
N ILE A 122 -2.46 6.98 -5.35
CA ILE A 122 -3.76 7.58 -5.67
C ILE A 122 -3.78 8.03 -7.13
N GLU A 123 -2.77 8.77 -7.56
CA GLU A 123 -2.65 9.25 -8.94
C GLU A 123 -2.61 8.08 -9.94
N LEU A 124 -1.83 7.03 -9.66
CA LEU A 124 -1.78 5.84 -10.49
C LEU A 124 -3.15 5.17 -10.64
N ARG A 125 -3.91 5.04 -9.56
CA ARG A 125 -5.26 4.46 -9.59
C ARG A 125 -6.23 5.34 -10.40
N GLN A 126 -6.15 6.66 -10.23
CA GLN A 126 -6.96 7.60 -11.02
C GLN A 126 -6.63 7.51 -12.52
N GLN A 127 -5.34 7.42 -12.88
CA GLN A 127 -4.92 7.24 -14.28
C GLN A 127 -5.38 5.89 -14.85
N THR A 128 -5.34 4.84 -14.04
CA THR A 128 -5.83 3.50 -14.43
C THR A 128 -7.33 3.54 -14.71
N ALA A 129 -8.12 4.17 -13.85
CA ALA A 129 -9.56 4.32 -14.05
C ALA A 129 -9.88 5.12 -15.33
N ARG A 130 -9.19 6.25 -15.54
CA ARG A 130 -9.34 7.06 -16.76
C ARG A 130 -8.99 6.28 -18.03
N THR A 131 -7.93 5.48 -17.96
CA THR A 131 -7.53 4.62 -19.09
C THR A 131 -8.61 3.59 -19.41
N GLN A 132 -9.20 2.96 -18.39
CA GLN A 132 -10.30 2.02 -18.59
C GLN A 132 -11.51 2.70 -19.21
N GLU A 133 -11.91 3.88 -18.72
CA GLU A 133 -13.03 4.63 -19.30
C GLU A 133 -12.82 4.98 -20.78
N LEU A 134 -11.58 5.33 -21.16
CA LEU A 134 -11.24 5.61 -22.56
C LEU A 134 -11.29 4.34 -23.40
N GLN A 135 -10.84 3.21 -22.87
CA GLN A 135 -10.91 1.91 -23.53
C GLN A 135 -12.37 1.50 -23.77
N ASP A 136 -13.24 1.64 -22.76
CA ASP A 136 -14.67 1.31 -22.88
C ASP A 136 -15.35 2.17 -23.94
N LYS A 137 -15.02 3.46 -24.02
CA LYS A 137 -15.51 4.37 -25.07
C LYS A 137 -15.03 3.96 -26.46
N LEU A 138 -13.78 3.54 -26.60
CA LEU A 138 -13.25 3.03 -27.88
C LEU A 138 -13.98 1.76 -28.31
N GLU A 139 -14.27 0.86 -27.39
CA GLU A 139 -15.04 -0.36 -27.68
C GLU A 139 -16.48 -0.05 -28.09
N GLN A 140 -17.11 0.92 -27.42
CA GLN A 140 -18.43 1.42 -27.81
C GLN A 140 -18.43 2.00 -29.22
N ILE A 141 -17.43 2.82 -29.58
CA ILE A 141 -17.30 3.38 -30.93
C ILE A 141 -17.15 2.25 -31.96
N LYS A 142 -16.27 1.26 -31.71
CA LYS A 142 -16.11 0.11 -32.61
C LYS A 142 -17.41 -0.70 -32.79
N ALA A 143 -18.18 -0.87 -31.72
CA ALA A 143 -19.47 -1.55 -31.78
C ALA A 143 -20.47 -0.75 -32.63
N LEU A 144 -20.51 0.57 -32.47
CA LEU A 144 -21.34 1.46 -33.29
C LEU A 144 -20.91 1.43 -34.76
N GLU A 145 -19.62 1.52 -35.05
CA GLU A 145 -19.07 1.39 -36.41
C GLU A 145 -19.48 0.08 -37.07
N LYS A 146 -19.35 -1.05 -36.35
CA LYS A 146 -19.80 -2.36 -36.84
C LYS A 146 -21.31 -2.38 -37.11
N SER A 147 -22.11 -1.80 -36.22
CA SER A 147 -23.57 -1.73 -36.40
C SER A 147 -23.97 -0.86 -37.59
N LEU A 148 -23.26 0.23 -37.84
CA LEU A 148 -23.46 1.08 -39.02
C LEU A 148 -23.07 0.33 -40.29
N GLN A 149 -21.91 -0.33 -40.32
CA GLN A 149 -21.50 -1.15 -41.46
C GLN A 149 -22.53 -2.23 -41.79
N GLN A 150 -23.09 -2.92 -40.79
CA GLN A 150 -24.14 -3.92 -41.00
C GLN A 150 -25.42 -3.35 -41.62
N ARG A 151 -25.80 -2.12 -41.26
CA ARG A 151 -26.97 -1.43 -41.85
C ARG A 151 -26.72 -0.91 -43.26
N THR A 152 -25.48 -0.58 -43.59
CA THR A 152 -25.10 -0.01 -44.90
C THR A 152 -24.86 -1.08 -45.96
N ILE A 153 -24.70 -2.36 -45.61
CA ILE A 153 -24.64 -3.45 -46.59
C ILE A 153 -26.04 -3.61 -47.20
N PRO A 154 -26.24 -3.30 -48.50
CA PRO A 154 -27.54 -3.43 -49.14
C PRO A 154 -27.96 -4.91 -49.11
N ALA A 155 -29.20 -5.15 -48.70
CA ALA A 155 -29.82 -6.47 -48.82
C ALA A 155 -29.75 -6.89 -50.29
N LYS A 156 -28.95 -7.91 -50.59
CA LYS A 156 -28.87 -8.50 -51.92
C LYS A 156 -30.23 -9.13 -52.20
N THR A 157 -31.08 -8.43 -52.94
CA THR A 157 -32.36 -8.95 -53.44
C THR A 157 -32.07 -10.15 -54.35
N PRO A 158 -32.81 -11.27 -54.20
CA PRO A 158 -32.66 -12.47 -55.03
C PRO A 158 -33.07 -12.23 -56.48
#